data_AF-A0A6A4NYF9-F1
#
_entry.id   AF-A0A6A4NYF9-F1
#
_cell.length_a   1.000
_cell.length_b   1.000
_cell.length_c   1.000
_cell.angle_alpha   90.00
_cell.angle_beta   90.00
_cell.angle_gamma   90.00
#
_symmetry.space_group_name_H-M   'P 1'
#
loop_
_entity.id
_entity.type
_entity.pdbx_description
1 polymer ?
#
loop_
_entity_poly.entity_id
_entity_poly.type
_entity_poly.pdbx_seq_one_letter_code
_entity_poly.pdbx_strand_id
1 'polypeptide(L)'
;MSEKIIGRWIWWCFGDLNTIKSDPKRNCDVWLFCWGYASLFNSWIRDMELIDLPLIGSCFTWYHSGNGSISRLDRFLLFSEWIIVRSESSQWAINGEFSNHCHLVLRYKM
;
A
#
# COMPACT_ATOMS: atom_id res chain seq x y z
N MET A 1 -25.34 -25.98 20.15
CA MET A 1 -24.98 -24.67 20.75
C MET A 1 -24.14 -23.95 19.71
N SER A 2 -24.77 -23.10 18.90
CA SER A 2 -24.09 -22.37 17.83
C SER A 2 -23.34 -21.21 18.47
N GLU A 3 -22.02 -21.29 18.52
CA GLU A 3 -21.20 -20.15 18.91
C GLU A 3 -21.44 -19.03 17.90
N LYS A 4 -22.03 -17.93 18.38
CA LYS A 4 -22.04 -16.66 17.65
C LYS A 4 -20.58 -16.26 17.46
N ILE A 5 -20.06 -16.41 16.25
CA ILE A 5 -18.89 -15.67 15.80
C ILE A 5 -19.24 -14.20 16.02
N ILE A 6 -18.67 -13.58 17.05
CA ILE A 6 -18.68 -12.13 17.18
C ILE A 6 -17.99 -11.64 15.91
N GLY A 7 -18.76 -11.09 14.97
CA GLY A 7 -18.31 -10.78 13.62
C GLY A 7 -17.06 -9.90 13.66
N ARG A 8 -15.91 -10.49 13.39
CA ARG A 8 -14.62 -9.79 13.29
C ARG A 8 -14.73 -8.91 12.05
N TRP A 9 -14.69 -7.59 12.22
CA TRP A 9 -14.77 -6.64 11.10
C TRP A 9 -13.54 -6.80 10.22
N ILE A 10 -13.74 -7.08 8.94
CA ILE A 10 -12.66 -7.07 7.94
C ILE A 10 -12.64 -5.67 7.32
N TRP A 11 -11.46 -5.06 7.25
CA TRP A 11 -11.29 -3.68 6.82
C TRP A 11 -10.06 -3.49 5.94
N TRP A 12 -10.02 -2.37 5.25
CA TRP A 12 -8.88 -1.91 4.47
C TRP A 12 -8.87 -0.38 4.47
N CYS A 13 -7.69 0.21 4.26
CA CYS A 13 -7.55 1.64 3.99
C CYS A 13 -6.81 1.85 2.68
N PHE A 14 -7.08 2.98 2.02
CA PHE A 14 -6.47 3.29 0.74
C PHE A 14 -6.34 4.79 0.51
N GLY A 15 -5.37 5.15 -0.35
CA GLY A 15 -5.17 6.52 -0.82
C GLY A 15 -3.70 6.92 -0.81
N ASP A 16 -3.47 8.22 -0.95
CA ASP A 16 -2.16 8.85 -0.81
C ASP A 16 -1.79 8.97 0.67
N LEU A 17 -0.82 8.15 1.09
CA LEU A 17 -0.30 8.15 2.46
C LEU A 17 0.91 9.07 2.62
N ASN A 18 1.35 9.69 1.52
CA ASN A 18 2.46 10.62 1.42
C ASN A 18 3.76 10.13 2.10
N THR A 19 3.94 8.80 2.16
CA THR A 19 5.04 8.16 2.88
C THR A 19 5.59 6.98 2.11
N ILE A 20 6.92 6.95 1.98
CA ILE A 20 7.64 5.83 1.38
C ILE A 20 7.80 4.73 2.44
N LYS A 21 7.31 3.53 2.13
CA LYS A 21 7.61 2.33 2.88
C LYS A 21 9.07 1.94 2.63
N SER A 22 9.90 1.81 3.66
CA SER A 22 11.27 1.31 3.44
C SER A 22 11.19 -0.16 3.00
N ASP A 23 11.84 -0.45 1.88
CA ASP A 23 11.97 -1.78 1.31
C ASP A 23 13.45 -2.17 1.40
N PRO A 24 13.83 -3.15 2.24
CA PRO A 24 15.21 -3.58 2.38
C PRO A 24 15.87 -4.03 1.07
N LYS A 25 15.07 -4.38 0.04
CA LYS A 25 15.56 -4.84 -1.26
C LYS A 25 15.69 -3.74 -2.30
N ARG A 26 15.18 -2.53 -2.01
CA ARG A 26 15.35 -1.37 -2.88
C ARG A 26 16.37 -0.45 -2.24
N ASN A 27 17.56 -0.38 -2.83
CA ASN A 27 18.52 0.71 -2.62
C ASN A 27 17.93 1.99 -3.22
N CYS A 28 16.86 2.51 -2.62
CA CYS A 28 16.46 3.88 -2.85
C CYS A 28 17.25 4.73 -1.87
N ASP A 29 18.16 5.55 -2.40
CA ASP A 29 19.02 6.51 -1.70
C ASP A 29 18.19 7.62 -1.04
N VAL A 30 17.30 7.26 -0.13
CA VAL A 30 16.47 8.20 0.59
C VAL A 30 17.18 8.55 1.89
N TRP A 31 17.64 9.80 1.94
CA TRP A 31 18.31 10.49 3.04
C TRP A 31 17.84 10.08 4.45
N LEU A 32 18.77 10.11 5.41
CA LEU A 32 18.60 9.75 6.83
C LEU A 32 17.29 10.24 7.49
N PHE A 33 16.75 11.39 7.08
CA PHE A 33 15.50 11.95 7.61
C PHE A 33 14.26 11.11 7.24
N CYS A 34 14.20 10.57 6.02
CA CYS A 34 13.08 9.74 5.58
C CYS A 34 13.11 8.34 6.19
N TRP A 35 14.27 7.84 6.63
CA TRP A 35 14.39 6.51 7.21
C TRP A 35 13.60 6.38 8.53
N GLY A 36 13.61 7.44 9.35
CA GLY A 36 12.81 7.51 10.58
C GLY A 36 11.31 7.37 10.29
N TYR A 37 10.77 8.22 9.42
CA TYR A 37 9.35 8.17 9.05
C TYR A 37 8.97 6.85 8.34
N ALA A 38 9.83 6.34 7.46
CA ALA A 38 9.60 5.06 6.80
C ALA A 38 9.57 3.88 7.79
N SER A 39 10.40 3.93 8.85
CA SER A 39 10.42 2.93 9.92
C SER A 39 9.16 2.98 10.80
N LEU A 40 8.67 4.19 11.09
CA LEU A 40 7.42 4.41 11.81
C LEU A 40 6.23 3.93 10.99
N PHE A 41 6.21 4.23 9.69
CA PHE A 41 5.15 3.77 8.79
C PHE A 41 5.14 2.24 8.64
N ASN A 42 6.32 1.62 8.51
CA ASN A 42 6.43 0.15 8.53
C ASN A 42 5.96 -0.45 9.85
N SER A 43 6.27 0.19 10.98
CA SER A 43 5.80 -0.26 12.29
C SER A 43 4.29 -0.12 12.41
N TRP A 44 3.72 1.01 11.99
CA TRP A 44 2.27 1.21 11.97
C TRP A 44 1.55 0.18 11.10
N ILE A 45 2.05 -0.14 9.90
CA ILE A 45 1.49 -1.21 9.05
C ILE A 45 1.50 -2.56 9.79
N ARG A 46 2.61 -2.91 10.44
CA ARG A 46 2.76 -4.17 11.18
C ARG A 46 1.84 -4.21 12.39
N ASP A 47 1.80 -3.14 13.18
CA ASP A 47 1.06 -3.07 14.44
C ASP A 47 -0.46 -3.04 14.19
N MET A 48 -0.90 -2.57 13.01
CA MET A 48 -2.29 -2.64 12.55
C MET A 48 -2.63 -3.93 11.81
N GLU A 49 -1.70 -4.89 11.72
CA GLU A 49 -1.85 -6.16 11.00
C GLU A 49 -2.27 -5.97 9.53
N LEU A 50 -1.69 -4.96 8.88
CA LEU A 50 -1.97 -4.61 7.50
C LEU A 50 -0.98 -5.26 6.53
N ILE A 51 -1.49 -5.63 5.36
CA ILE A 51 -0.75 -6.20 4.24
C ILE A 51 -0.73 -5.16 3.11
N ASP A 52 0.49 -4.78 2.72
CA ASP A 52 0.74 -3.97 1.51
C ASP A 52 1.04 -4.93 0.34
N LEU A 53 0.06 -5.12 -0.54
CA LEU A 53 0.21 -6.02 -1.68
C LEU A 53 1.26 -5.49 -2.68
N PRO A 54 1.94 -6.37 -3.43
CA PRO A 54 2.74 -5.97 -4.57
C PRO A 54 1.91 -5.09 -5.53
N LEU A 55 2.55 -4.07 -6.08
CA LEU A 55 1.92 -3.21 -7.08
C LEU A 55 2.19 -3.78 -8.47
N ILE A 56 1.13 -4.05 -9.22
CA ILE A 56 1.19 -4.59 -10.58
C ILE A 56 0.99 -3.43 -11.57
N GLY A 57 1.68 -3.47 -12.71
CA GLY A 57 1.59 -2.45 -13.76
C GLY A 57 2.56 -1.28 -13.61
N SER A 58 3.05 -1.02 -12.39
CA SER A 58 4.11 -0.03 -12.12
C SER A 58 4.82 -0.33 -10.79
N CYS A 59 6.03 0.21 -10.61
CA CYS A 59 6.72 0.24 -9.32
C CYS A 59 6.39 1.49 -8.47
N PHE A 60 5.82 2.52 -9.10
CA PHE A 60 5.61 3.86 -8.53
C PHE A 60 4.16 4.31 -8.76
N THR A 61 3.69 5.22 -7.92
CA THR A 61 2.34 5.78 -8.01
C THR A 61 2.36 7.30 -8.12
N TRP A 62 3.53 7.92 -8.01
CA TRP A 62 3.69 9.37 -8.08
C TRP A 62 4.97 9.74 -8.83
N TYR A 63 4.87 10.79 -9.66
CA TYR A 63 5.95 11.32 -10.48
C TYR A 63 6.06 12.85 -10.34
N HIS A 64 7.20 13.39 -9.93
CA HIS A 64 7.42 14.83 -9.87
C HIS A 64 8.07 15.36 -11.14
N SER A 65 7.31 16.08 -11.98
CA SER A 65 7.79 16.61 -13.27
C SER A 65 8.96 17.58 -13.16
N GLY A 66 9.06 18.34 -12.06
CA GLY A 66 10.12 19.35 -11.90
C GLY A 66 11.52 18.79 -11.64
N ASN A 67 11.66 17.67 -10.93
CA ASN A 67 12.97 17.14 -10.51
C ASN A 67 13.16 15.64 -10.85
N GLY A 68 12.21 15.03 -11.55
CA GLY A 68 12.27 13.63 -11.96
C GLY A 68 12.10 12.61 -10.82
N SER A 69 11.75 13.07 -9.61
CA SER A 69 11.54 12.17 -8.47
C SER A 69 10.33 11.27 -8.71
N ILE A 70 10.46 10.00 -8.31
CA ILE A 70 9.39 9.02 -8.38
C ILE A 70 9.24 8.31 -7.04
N SER A 71 8.01 8.03 -6.65
CA SER A 71 7.73 7.37 -5.38
C SER A 71 6.45 6.56 -5.44
N ARG A 72 6.32 5.60 -4.54
CA ARG A 72 5.05 4.91 -4.27
C ARG A 72 4.47 5.52 -3.00
N LEU A 73 3.50 6.39 -3.17
CA LEU A 73 2.82 7.12 -2.08
C LEU A 73 1.40 6.60 -1.87
N ASP A 74 0.78 6.14 -2.95
CA ASP A 74 -0.56 5.59 -2.97
C ASP A 74 -0.52 4.09 -2.68
N ARG A 75 -1.39 3.62 -1.77
CA ARG A 75 -1.46 2.19 -1.38
C ARG A 75 -2.88 1.81 -1.00
N PHE A 76 -3.25 0.56 -1.28
CA PHE A 76 -4.24 -0.21 -0.55
C PHE A 76 -3.51 -1.03 0.52
N LEU A 77 -3.93 -0.85 1.77
CA LEU A 77 -3.46 -1.63 2.90
C LEU A 77 -4.64 -2.46 3.43
N LEU A 78 -4.47 -3.78 3.43
CA LEU A 78 -5.55 -4.72 3.67
C LEU A 78 -5.33 -5.40 5.02
N PHE A 79 -6.34 -5.46 5.87
CA PHE A 79 -6.24 -6.23 7.11
C PHE A 79 -5.91 -7.69 6.82
N SER A 80 -5.08 -8.34 7.62
CA SER A 80 -4.52 -9.65 7.28
C SER A 80 -5.59 -10.72 6.97
N GLU A 81 -6.71 -10.66 7.67
CA GLU A 81 -7.87 -11.54 7.53
C GLU A 81 -8.62 -11.32 6.22
N TRP A 82 -8.51 -10.12 5.63
CA TRP A 82 -9.03 -9.88 4.28
C TRP A 82 -8.39 -10.86 3.30
N ILE A 83 -7.08 -11.08 3.37
CA ILE A 83 -6.38 -12.00 2.46
C ILE A 83 -6.80 -13.45 2.70
N ILE A 84 -7.19 -13.83 3.91
CA ILE A 84 -7.72 -15.18 4.18
C ILE A 84 -9.04 -15.40 3.45
N VAL A 85 -9.93 -14.41 3.48
CA VAL A 85 -11.25 -14.49 2.82
C VAL A 85 -11.16 -14.19 1.31
N ARG A 86 -10.18 -13.38 0.90
CA ARG A 86 -10.01 -12.82 -0.45
C ARG A 86 -8.59 -13.06 -0.96
N SER A 87 -8.18 -14.32 -1.02
CA SER A 87 -6.80 -14.76 -1.28
C SER A 87 -6.23 -14.34 -2.63
N GLU A 88 -7.07 -14.13 -3.64
CA GLU A 88 -6.66 -13.65 -4.97
C GLU A 88 -6.78 -12.13 -5.11
N SER A 89 -6.60 -11.39 -4.00
CA SER A 89 -6.55 -9.93 -4.03
C SER A 89 -5.27 -9.44 -4.73
N SER A 90 -5.39 -8.43 -5.58
CA SER A 90 -4.27 -7.79 -6.26
C SER A 90 -4.46 -6.29 -6.37
N GLN A 91 -3.35 -5.55 -6.32
CA GLN A 91 -3.33 -4.11 -6.43
C GLN A 91 -2.61 -3.69 -7.71
N TRP A 92 -3.26 -2.83 -8.49
CA TRP A 92 -2.81 -2.41 -9.80
C TRP A 92 -2.64 -0.90 -9.86
N ALA A 93 -1.53 -0.44 -10.42
CA ALA A 93 -1.36 0.95 -10.85
C ALA A 93 -1.80 1.09 -12.30
N ILE A 94 -2.62 2.10 -12.56
CA ILE A 94 -3.06 2.52 -13.88
C ILE A 94 -2.61 3.97 -14.05
N ASN A 95 -1.79 4.23 -15.06
CA ASN A 95 -1.35 5.60 -15.35
C ASN A 95 -2.53 6.41 -15.89
N GLY A 96 -2.77 7.57 -15.28
CA GLY A 96 -3.63 8.60 -15.82
C GLY A 96 -2.83 9.59 -16.66
N GLU A 97 -3.46 10.24 -17.63
CA GLU A 97 -2.82 11.27 -18.47
C GLU A 97 -2.80 12.66 -17.80
N PHE A 98 -3.64 12.86 -16.78
CA PHE A 98 -3.93 14.19 -16.22
C PHE A 98 -3.45 14.39 -14.78
N SER A 99 -2.89 13.35 -14.16
CA SER A 99 -2.40 13.40 -12.78
C SER A 99 -0.95 12.97 -12.74
N ASN A 100 -0.19 13.61 -11.86
CA ASN A 100 1.14 13.13 -11.48
C ASN A 100 1.07 11.91 -10.54
N HIS A 101 -0.13 11.49 -10.14
CA HIS A 101 -0.41 10.22 -9.48
C HIS A 101 -1.00 9.18 -10.45
N CYS A 102 -0.66 7.92 -10.22
CA CYS A 102 -1.34 6.77 -10.82
C CYS A 102 -2.66 6.52 -10.09
N HIS A 103 -3.68 6.08 -10.82
CA HIS A 103 -4.89 5.54 -10.22
C HIS A 103 -4.62 4.12 -9.72
N LEU A 104 -5.13 3.77 -8.54
CA LEU A 104 -5.02 2.42 -8.00
C LEU A 104 -6.31 1.64 -8.11
N VAL A 105 -6.20 0.36 -8.44
CA VAL A 105 -7.32 -0.58 -8.49
C VAL A 105 -7.02 -1.79 -7.61
N LEU A 106 -7.88 -2.03 -6.62
CA LEU A 106 -7.92 -3.27 -5.87
C LEU A 106 -8.88 -4.25 -6.58
N ARG A 107 -8.37 -5.40 -7.02
CA ARG A 107 -9.17 -6.50 -7.57
C ARG A 107 -9.20 -7.64 -6.57
N TYR A 108 -10.38 -8.21 -6.33
CA TYR A 108 -10.58 -9.39 -5.50
C TYR A 108 -11.74 -10.21 -6.04
N LYS A 109 -11.75 -11.53 -5.80
CA LYS A 109 -12.92 -12.37 -6.10
C LYS A 109 -13.94 -12.25 -4.97
N MET A 110 -15.22 -12.09 -5.32
CA MET A 110 -16.29 -11.96 -4.33
C MET A 110 -16.55 -13.27 -3.60
#